data_AF-A0A517ZDF3-F1
#
_entry.id   AF-A0A517ZDF3-F1
#
_cell.length_a   1.000
_cell.length_b   1.000
_cell.length_c   1.000
_cell.angle_alpha   90.00
_cell.angle_beta   90.00
_cell.angle_gamma   90.00
#
_symmetry.space_group_name_H-M   'P 1'
#
loop_
_entity.id
_entity.type
_entity.pdbx_description
1 polymer ?
#
loop_
_entity_poly.entity_id
_entity_poly.type
_entity_poly.pdbx_seq_one_letter_code
_entity_poly.pdbx_strand_id
1 'polypeptide(L)'
;MIAHRRIDGAVVACSEIERLLEDEPASNWLSAVERAAISAMRHEPARKERLAGRILAKMLVLRQLADEAAMTSCSPHQVQIDSRDGLGRRIAPRVSRDGRWLNCSLSISHAGSIVAAVLSTEETRPVGVDVTNHAADRQGTLSLWLTAAEQRVAAESGVEGAVRLWNLKEAAFKALAEGRHFRPLQWDVSGCLWQSSDPGGEHGSQSRGTQVDECNGNRYGVAGVRDCTAVDDSRFHADSVGEPRVSVTAPVGESANEPHDSQSRGTRSGTSESDGVVTSDCRHTSTGHVRMLTARGWMTRPVDIHMWNAGDALICVVRARTNTWSELPADDQPADTFTIQIPRPRLPELSGC
;
A
#
# COMPACT_ATOMS: atom_id res chain seq x y z
N MET A 1 1.42 -16.84 0.80
CA MET A 1 1.05 -16.94 -0.62
C MET A 1 0.83 -15.54 -1.09
N ILE A 2 1.54 -15.11 -2.13
CA ILE A 2 1.40 -13.76 -2.66
C ILE A 2 0.32 -13.77 -3.73
N ALA A 3 -0.75 -13.02 -3.50
CA ALA A 3 -1.80 -12.84 -4.49
C ALA A 3 -1.40 -11.68 -5.42
N HIS A 4 -1.30 -11.95 -6.71
CA HIS A 4 -1.08 -10.94 -7.73
C HIS A 4 -2.38 -10.63 -8.48
N ARG A 5 -2.56 -9.37 -8.88
CA ARG A 5 -3.69 -8.94 -9.70
C ARG A 5 -3.22 -7.90 -10.72
N ARG A 6 -3.60 -8.06 -11.98
CA ARG A 6 -3.43 -7.02 -13.02
C ARG A 6 -4.70 -6.17 -13.09
N ILE A 7 -4.51 -4.86 -13.17
CA ILE A 7 -5.56 -3.85 -13.23
C ILE A 7 -5.19 -2.82 -14.29
N ASP A 8 -5.63 -3.05 -15.54
CA ASP A 8 -5.54 -2.11 -16.65
C ASP A 8 -4.17 -1.41 -16.87
N GLY A 9 -3.04 -2.10 -16.65
CA GLY A 9 -1.69 -1.50 -16.75
C GLY A 9 -1.02 -1.21 -15.40
N ALA A 10 -1.70 -1.51 -14.30
CA ALA A 10 -1.11 -1.64 -12.98
C ALA A 10 -1.06 -3.10 -12.53
N VAL A 11 -0.10 -3.42 -11.66
CA VAL A 11 0.00 -4.72 -10.98
C VAL A 11 -0.08 -4.49 -9.48
N VAL A 12 -1.01 -5.19 -8.84
CA VAL A 12 -1.16 -5.21 -7.39
C VAL A 12 -0.64 -6.54 -6.87
N ALA A 13 0.04 -6.50 -5.73
CA ALA A 13 0.29 -7.68 -4.92
C ALA A 13 -0.19 -7.43 -3.49
N CYS A 14 -0.69 -8.48 -2.84
CA CYS A 14 -0.92 -8.48 -1.40
C CYS A 14 -0.48 -9.82 -0.78
N SER A 15 -0.14 -9.77 0.50
CA SER A 15 0.26 -10.93 1.29
C SER A 15 0.01 -10.68 2.77
N GLU A 16 -0.06 -11.76 3.53
CA GLU A 16 0.17 -11.72 4.97
C GLU A 16 1.65 -11.41 5.26
N ILE A 17 1.89 -10.59 6.28
CA ILE A 17 3.21 -10.08 6.66
C ILE A 17 4.11 -11.19 7.17
N GLU A 18 3.68 -11.94 8.19
CA GLU A 18 4.54 -12.94 8.84
C GLU A 18 4.97 -14.01 7.84
N ARG A 19 4.01 -14.55 7.09
CA ARG A 19 4.28 -15.52 6.02
C ARG A 19 5.23 -14.98 4.95
N LEU A 20 5.06 -13.72 4.52
CA LEU A 20 5.97 -13.12 3.56
C LEU A 20 7.40 -13.03 4.12
N LEU A 21 7.57 -12.67 5.39
CA LEU A 21 8.88 -12.54 6.01
C LEU A 21 9.56 -13.89 6.28
N GLU A 22 8.78 -14.95 6.49
CA GLU A 22 9.27 -16.34 6.58
C GLU A 22 9.76 -16.86 5.22
N ASP A 23 8.97 -16.64 4.16
CA ASP A 23 9.27 -17.09 2.80
C ASP A 23 10.42 -16.27 2.17
N GLU A 24 10.55 -14.99 2.53
CA GLU A 24 11.45 -14.03 1.87
C GLU A 24 12.37 -13.33 2.89
N PRO A 25 13.56 -13.89 3.18
CA PRO A 25 14.45 -13.32 4.18
C PRO A 25 14.98 -11.95 3.72
N ALA A 26 14.93 -10.97 4.63
CA ALA A 26 15.33 -9.58 4.39
C ALA A 26 16.73 -9.43 3.76
N SER A 27 17.63 -10.38 4.05
CA SER A 27 19.00 -10.39 3.53
C SER A 27 19.08 -10.40 2.02
N ASN A 28 18.09 -10.99 1.34
CA ASN A 28 18.06 -11.17 -0.11
C ASN A 28 17.47 -9.98 -0.86
N TRP A 29 16.79 -9.08 -0.14
CA TRP A 29 15.94 -8.06 -0.74
C TRP A 29 16.47 -6.65 -0.57
N LEU A 30 16.96 -6.29 0.62
CA LEU A 30 17.25 -4.90 0.95
C LEU A 30 18.63 -4.44 0.45
N SER A 31 18.69 -3.23 -0.11
CA SER A 31 19.97 -2.55 -0.34
C SER A 31 20.64 -2.20 0.99
N ALA A 32 21.93 -1.86 0.98
CA ALA A 32 22.63 -1.45 2.21
C ALA A 32 21.95 -0.26 2.89
N VAL A 33 21.50 0.73 2.10
CA VAL A 33 20.80 1.93 2.59
C VAL A 33 19.47 1.58 3.24
N GLU A 34 18.66 0.73 2.61
CA GLU A 34 17.38 0.31 3.16
C GLU A 34 17.55 -0.52 4.44
N ARG A 35 18.56 -1.39 4.48
CA ARG A 35 18.90 -2.22 5.64
C ARG A 35 19.25 -1.36 6.85
N ALA A 36 20.09 -0.35 6.67
CA ALA A 36 20.44 0.60 7.72
C ALA A 36 19.22 1.40 8.20
N ALA A 37 18.35 1.83 7.28
CA ALA A 37 17.13 2.56 7.64
C ALA A 37 16.13 1.70 8.44
N ILE A 38 15.98 0.42 8.07
CA ILE A 38 15.10 -0.53 8.75
C ILE A 38 15.68 -0.95 10.12
N SER A 39 17.00 -1.19 10.22
CA SER A 39 17.64 -1.57 11.48
C SER A 39 17.60 -0.46 12.53
N ALA A 40 17.55 0.81 12.11
CA ALA A 40 17.40 1.94 13.02
C ALA A 40 16.00 2.05 13.66
N MET A 41 15.00 1.28 13.21
CA MET A 41 13.65 1.31 13.75
C MET A 41 13.53 0.54 15.06
N ARG A 42 13.07 1.22 16.11
CA ARG A 42 12.88 0.66 17.46
C ARG A 42 11.59 -0.16 17.60
N HIS A 43 10.49 0.30 16.98
CA HIS A 43 9.19 -0.36 17.10
C HIS A 43 9.12 -1.58 16.17
N GLU A 44 9.10 -2.77 16.75
CA GLU A 44 9.23 -4.04 16.01
C GLU A 44 8.08 -4.29 15.03
N PRO A 45 6.79 -4.11 15.39
CA PRO A 45 5.70 -4.30 14.43
C PRO A 45 5.82 -3.36 13.22
N ALA A 46 6.16 -2.09 13.45
CA ALA A 46 6.32 -1.11 12.37
C ALA A 46 7.54 -1.44 11.48
N ARG A 47 8.57 -2.08 12.04
CA ARG A 47 9.73 -2.55 11.29
C ARG A 47 9.36 -3.73 10.40
N LYS A 48 8.57 -4.69 10.92
CA LYS A 48 8.04 -5.83 10.14
C LYS A 48 7.16 -5.38 8.99
N GLU A 49 6.18 -4.51 9.26
CA GLU A 49 5.29 -3.94 8.24
C GLU A 49 6.07 -3.23 7.13
N ARG A 50 7.05 -2.39 7.51
CA ARG A 50 7.90 -1.68 6.54
C ARG A 50 8.76 -2.64 5.73
N LEU A 51 9.33 -3.65 6.36
CA LEU A 51 10.14 -4.68 5.70
C LEU A 51 9.31 -5.46 4.68
N ALA A 52 8.16 -5.98 5.11
CA ALA A 52 7.24 -6.73 4.26
C ALA A 52 6.78 -5.88 3.06
N GLY A 53 6.41 -4.62 3.28
CA GLY A 53 6.04 -3.70 2.22
C GLY A 53 7.16 -3.44 1.22
N ARG A 54 8.42 -3.38 1.68
CA ARG A 54 9.60 -3.22 0.81
C ARG A 54 9.87 -4.45 -0.04
N ILE A 55 9.82 -5.64 0.57
CA ILE A 55 9.99 -6.91 -0.14
C ILE A 55 8.93 -7.03 -1.23
N LEU A 56 7.65 -6.89 -0.86
CA LEU A 56 6.53 -7.01 -1.79
C LEU A 56 6.60 -6.02 -2.95
N ALA A 57 6.97 -4.77 -2.67
CA ALA A 57 7.15 -3.75 -3.70
C ALA A 57 8.31 -4.06 -4.64
N LYS A 58 9.44 -4.56 -4.13
CA LYS A 58 10.57 -4.99 -4.97
C LYS A 58 10.21 -6.19 -5.84
N MET A 59 9.44 -7.14 -5.33
CA MET A 59 8.93 -8.26 -6.14
C MET A 59 8.13 -7.75 -7.34
N LEU A 60 7.23 -6.78 -7.13
CA LEU A 60 6.48 -6.15 -8.22
C LEU A 60 7.39 -5.44 -9.24
N VAL A 61 8.36 -4.66 -8.76
CA VAL A 61 9.30 -3.94 -9.64
C VAL A 61 10.15 -4.93 -10.45
N LEU A 62 10.71 -5.96 -9.84
CA LEU A 62 11.53 -6.95 -10.53
C LEU A 62 10.72 -7.74 -11.56
N ARG A 63 9.47 -8.08 -11.24
CA ARG A 63 8.56 -8.71 -12.20
C ARG A 63 8.31 -7.81 -13.40
N GLN A 64 8.01 -6.54 -13.18
CA GLN A 64 7.82 -5.57 -14.25
C GLN A 64 9.07 -5.40 -15.12
N LEU A 65 10.25 -5.33 -14.49
CA LEU A 65 11.53 -5.21 -15.21
C LEU A 65 11.84 -6.48 -16.03
N ALA A 66 11.46 -7.66 -15.55
CA ALA A 66 11.61 -8.91 -16.28
C ALA A 66 10.67 -8.99 -17.49
N ASP A 67 9.46 -8.43 -17.39
CA ASP A 67 8.49 -8.35 -18.49
C ASP A 67 8.98 -7.36 -19.59
N GLU A 68 9.70 -6.29 -19.24
CA GLU A 68 10.20 -5.27 -20.18
C GLU A 68 11.53 -5.66 -20.87
N ALA A 69 12.48 -6.18 -20.10
CA ALA A 69 13.84 -6.42 -20.58
C ALA A 69 13.99 -7.89 -20.95
N ALA A 70 13.97 -8.18 -22.25
CA ALA A 70 14.08 -9.54 -22.76
C ALA A 70 15.27 -10.37 -22.21
N MET A 71 16.30 -9.80 -21.56
CA MET A 71 17.52 -10.57 -21.25
C MET A 71 18.49 -10.04 -20.16
N THR A 72 18.06 -9.42 -19.04
CA THR A 72 19.02 -9.24 -17.93
C THR A 72 18.39 -9.36 -16.56
N SER A 73 18.77 -10.42 -15.84
CA SER A 73 18.45 -10.63 -14.43
C SER A 73 18.86 -9.40 -13.62
N CYS A 74 17.91 -8.83 -12.87
CA CYS A 74 18.14 -7.69 -11.98
C CYS A 74 18.15 -8.20 -10.55
N SER A 75 19.23 -7.95 -9.82
CA SER A 75 19.31 -8.29 -8.40
C SER A 75 18.40 -7.36 -7.59
N PRO A 76 17.66 -7.87 -6.58
CA PRO A 76 16.85 -7.04 -5.69
C PRO A 76 17.62 -5.90 -5.03
N HIS A 77 18.93 -6.08 -4.79
CA HIS A 77 19.80 -5.07 -4.19
C HIS A 77 20.06 -3.86 -5.09
N GLN A 78 19.88 -4.01 -6.40
CA GLN A 78 20.04 -2.92 -7.37
C GLN A 78 18.81 -2.01 -7.42
N VAL A 79 17.66 -2.51 -6.99
CA VAL A 79 16.44 -1.72 -6.85
C VAL A 79 16.44 -1.02 -5.50
N GLN A 80 16.24 0.28 -5.48
CA GLN A 80 16.08 1.06 -4.27
C GLN A 80 14.72 1.75 -4.27
N ILE A 81 14.02 1.70 -3.13
CA ILE A 81 12.74 2.39 -2.95
C ILE A 81 12.92 3.48 -1.90
N ASP A 82 12.79 4.74 -2.33
CA ASP A 82 12.89 5.91 -1.46
C ASP A 82 11.50 6.46 -1.16
N SER A 83 11.15 6.52 0.13
CA SER A 83 9.89 7.10 0.61
C SER A 83 10.14 8.35 1.47
N ARG A 84 11.35 8.88 1.37
CA ARG A 84 11.77 10.15 1.97
C ARG A 84 12.56 10.94 0.95
N ASP A 85 12.47 12.27 1.03
CA ASP A 85 13.36 13.14 0.26
C ASP A 85 14.71 13.32 0.96
N GLY A 86 15.63 14.07 0.33
CA GLY A 86 16.94 14.38 0.90
C GLY A 86 16.92 15.20 2.20
N LEU A 87 15.74 15.67 2.64
CA LEU A 87 15.51 16.35 3.92
C LEU A 87 14.81 15.45 4.93
N GLY A 88 14.60 14.18 4.62
CA GLY A 88 13.93 13.22 5.49
C GLY A 88 12.40 13.35 5.54
N ARG A 89 11.78 14.24 4.76
CA ARG A 89 10.31 14.40 4.69
C ARG A 89 9.70 13.22 3.96
N ARG A 90 8.49 12.78 4.37
CA ARG A 90 7.79 11.67 3.70
C ARG A 90 7.35 12.11 2.30
N ILE A 91 7.61 11.27 1.31
CA ILE A 91 7.16 11.44 -0.07
C ILE A 91 6.55 10.13 -0.58
N ALA A 92 5.80 10.21 -1.68
CA ALA A 92 5.37 9.02 -2.40
C ALA A 92 6.59 8.15 -2.76
N PRO A 93 6.52 6.81 -2.65
CA PRO A 93 7.63 5.93 -2.99
C PRO A 93 8.16 6.18 -4.41
N ARG A 94 9.46 6.42 -4.52
CA ARG A 94 10.18 6.54 -5.80
C ARG A 94 11.10 5.34 -5.94
N VAL A 95 11.18 4.80 -7.15
CA VAL A 95 11.97 3.59 -7.43
C VAL A 95 13.15 3.96 -8.31
N SER A 96 14.35 3.55 -7.92
CA SER A 96 15.54 3.60 -8.77
C SER A 96 16.13 2.21 -8.96
N ARG A 97 16.83 2.03 -10.08
CA ARG A 97 17.64 0.85 -10.40
C ARG A 97 19.05 1.33 -10.74
N ASP A 98 20.06 0.81 -10.04
CA ASP A 98 21.46 1.20 -10.25
C ASP A 98 21.65 2.74 -10.23
N GLY A 99 20.95 3.42 -9.31
CA GLY A 99 20.96 4.87 -9.17
C GLY A 99 20.10 5.65 -10.18
N ARG A 100 19.54 5.00 -11.20
CA ARG A 100 18.65 5.63 -12.19
C ARG A 100 17.18 5.52 -11.78
N TRP A 101 16.48 6.64 -11.71
CA TRP A 101 15.03 6.66 -11.43
C TRP A 101 14.24 5.96 -12.55
N LEU A 102 13.33 5.09 -12.15
CA LEU A 102 12.36 4.46 -13.03
C LEU A 102 11.14 5.36 -13.20
N ASN A 103 10.52 5.32 -14.38
CA ASN A 103 9.30 6.04 -14.67
C ASN A 103 8.08 5.19 -14.28
N CYS A 104 7.82 5.08 -12.98
CA CYS A 104 6.72 4.29 -12.45
C CYS A 104 6.10 4.96 -11.22
N SER A 105 4.82 4.69 -11.00
CA SER A 105 4.09 5.04 -9.78
C SER A 105 3.98 3.80 -8.89
N LEU A 106 4.46 3.92 -7.65
CA LEU A 106 4.43 2.85 -6.64
C LEU A 106 3.71 3.35 -5.39
N SER A 107 2.78 2.55 -4.88
CA SER A 107 2.13 2.78 -3.60
C SER A 107 2.17 1.52 -2.75
N ILE A 108 2.35 1.69 -1.44
CA ILE A 108 2.48 0.60 -0.46
C ILE A 108 1.59 0.94 0.73
N SER A 109 0.86 -0.03 1.24
CA SER A 109 0.07 0.13 2.45
C SER A 109 -0.01 -1.18 3.23
N HIS A 110 -0.23 -1.06 4.53
CA HIS A 110 -0.35 -2.20 5.44
C HIS A 110 -1.36 -1.87 6.54
N ALA A 111 -2.05 -2.89 7.03
CA ALA A 111 -2.82 -2.83 8.26
C ALA A 111 -2.94 -4.23 8.86
N GLY A 112 -2.71 -4.32 10.18
CA GLY A 112 -2.71 -5.59 10.90
C GLY A 112 -1.70 -6.57 10.32
N SER A 113 -2.17 -7.71 9.86
CA SER A 113 -1.35 -8.77 9.26
C SER A 113 -1.19 -8.64 7.76
N ILE A 114 -1.87 -7.70 7.09
CA ILE A 114 -1.91 -7.61 5.63
C ILE A 114 -1.04 -6.45 5.13
N VAL A 115 -0.30 -6.72 4.06
CA VAL A 115 0.44 -5.72 3.27
C VAL A 115 0.04 -5.79 1.81
N ALA A 116 -0.07 -4.63 1.17
CA ALA A 116 -0.34 -4.50 -0.25
C ALA A 116 0.62 -3.50 -0.90
N ALA A 117 0.97 -3.77 -2.15
CA ALA A 117 1.71 -2.85 -3.01
C ALA A 117 1.05 -2.81 -4.39
N VAL A 118 1.07 -1.63 -5.02
CA VAL A 118 0.60 -1.44 -6.40
C VAL A 118 1.65 -0.67 -7.19
N LEU A 119 1.93 -1.14 -8.40
CA LEU A 119 2.87 -0.55 -9.34
C LEU A 119 2.17 -0.26 -10.66
N SER A 120 2.38 0.93 -11.22
CA SER A 120 1.98 1.32 -12.58
C SER A 120 3.20 1.88 -13.31
N THR A 121 3.42 1.48 -14.56
CA THR A 121 4.48 2.05 -15.42
C THR A 121 3.97 3.20 -16.31
N GLU A 122 2.68 3.51 -16.21
CA GLU A 122 2.08 4.63 -16.91
C GLU A 122 2.24 5.91 -16.09
N GLU A 123 3.19 6.76 -16.48
CA GLU A 123 3.54 8.03 -15.80
C GLU A 123 2.32 8.93 -15.55
N THR A 124 1.40 8.94 -16.49
CA THR A 124 0.20 9.80 -16.50
C THR A 124 -0.96 9.22 -15.69
N ARG A 125 -0.82 8.02 -15.14
CA ARG A 125 -1.84 7.32 -14.34
C ARG A 125 -1.26 6.84 -13.02
N PRO A 126 -1.00 7.78 -12.08
CA PRO A 126 -0.51 7.41 -10.76
C PRO A 126 -1.51 6.51 -10.02
N VAL A 127 -0.96 5.66 -9.17
CA VAL A 127 -1.69 4.66 -8.38
C VAL A 127 -1.51 4.90 -6.88
N GLY A 128 -2.54 4.55 -6.12
CA GLY A 128 -2.55 4.57 -4.67
C GLY A 128 -3.23 3.33 -4.15
N VAL A 129 -2.66 2.71 -3.10
CA VAL A 129 -3.28 1.59 -2.39
C VAL A 129 -3.43 1.95 -0.92
N ASP A 130 -4.58 1.59 -0.36
CA ASP A 130 -4.79 1.60 1.08
C ASP A 130 -5.31 0.24 1.56
N VAL A 131 -4.93 -0.11 2.79
CA VAL A 131 -5.31 -1.35 3.46
C VAL A 131 -5.85 -0.93 4.82
N THR A 132 -7.07 -1.33 5.13
CA THR A 132 -7.73 -0.99 6.40
C THR A 132 -8.44 -2.24 6.95
N ASN A 133 -8.23 -2.54 8.23
CA ASN A 133 -8.94 -3.64 8.89
C ASN A 133 -10.40 -3.25 9.18
N HIS A 134 -11.30 -4.23 9.11
CA HIS A 134 -12.74 -4.08 9.36
C HIS A 134 -13.13 -3.88 10.84
N ALA A 135 -12.21 -3.43 11.70
CA ALA A 135 -12.48 -3.32 13.12
C ALA A 135 -13.69 -2.40 13.38
N ALA A 136 -14.77 -3.00 13.91
CA ALA A 136 -16.08 -2.37 14.06
C ALA A 136 -16.06 -1.13 14.98
N ASP A 137 -15.04 -1.00 15.82
CA ASP A 137 -14.86 0.11 16.76
C ASP A 137 -14.43 1.43 16.09
N ARG A 138 -14.00 1.40 14.82
CA ARG A 138 -13.44 2.59 14.15
C ARG A 138 -14.47 3.53 13.54
N GLN A 139 -15.71 3.11 13.36
CA GLN A 139 -16.69 3.87 12.57
C GLN A 139 -16.98 5.26 13.12
N GLY A 140 -17.24 5.34 14.43
CA GLY A 140 -17.50 6.60 15.11
C GLY A 140 -16.36 7.59 14.90
N THR A 141 -15.12 7.15 15.09
CA THR A 141 -13.94 7.98 14.91
C THR A 141 -13.71 8.38 13.45
N LEU A 142 -13.96 7.49 12.49
CA LEU A 142 -13.76 7.78 11.07
C LEU A 142 -14.73 8.84 10.54
N SER A 143 -15.95 8.89 11.06
CA SER A 143 -16.96 9.88 10.65
C SER A 143 -16.51 11.34 10.81
N LEU A 144 -15.61 11.61 11.76
CA LEU A 144 -15.04 12.94 12.01
C LEU A 144 -14.11 13.42 10.88
N TRP A 145 -13.64 12.49 10.04
CA TRP A 145 -12.74 12.76 8.91
C TRP A 145 -13.46 12.73 7.56
N LEU A 146 -14.77 12.54 7.57
CA LEU A 146 -15.65 12.55 6.42
C LEU A 146 -16.32 13.93 6.29
N THR A 147 -16.50 14.38 5.06
CA THR A 147 -17.34 15.53 4.74
C THR A 147 -18.82 15.19 4.97
N ALA A 148 -19.69 16.19 5.07
CA ALA A 148 -21.14 15.95 5.22
C ALA A 148 -21.75 15.14 4.06
N ALA A 149 -21.20 15.25 2.84
CA ALA A 149 -21.63 14.42 1.71
C ALA A 149 -21.22 12.96 1.91
N GLU A 150 -19.97 12.73 2.30
CA GLU A 150 -19.44 11.39 2.59
C GLU A 150 -20.13 10.74 3.79
N GLN A 151 -20.46 11.49 4.84
CA GLN A 151 -21.22 10.96 6.00
C GLN A 151 -22.61 10.44 5.59
N ARG A 152 -23.30 11.11 4.66
CA ARG A 152 -24.58 10.62 4.12
C ARG A 152 -24.40 9.32 3.35
N VAL A 153 -23.43 9.29 2.43
CA VAL A 153 -23.08 8.08 1.67
C VAL A 153 -22.68 6.93 2.60
N ALA A 154 -21.91 7.22 3.66
CA ALA A 154 -21.51 6.24 4.67
C ALA A 154 -22.73 5.61 5.36
N ALA A 155 -23.70 6.43 5.77
CA ALA A 155 -24.91 5.99 6.43
C ALA A 155 -25.79 5.12 5.51
N GLU A 156 -25.89 5.49 4.23
CA GLU A 156 -26.63 4.75 3.21
C GLU A 156 -25.96 3.41 2.84
N SER A 157 -24.62 3.34 2.91
CA SER A 157 -23.84 2.15 2.57
C SER A 157 -23.77 1.10 3.70
N GLY A 158 -24.44 1.35 4.83
CA GLY A 158 -24.49 0.43 5.97
C GLY A 158 -23.23 0.41 6.84
N VAL A 159 -23.09 -0.65 7.63
CA VAL A 159 -22.12 -0.80 8.72
C VAL A 159 -20.65 -0.88 8.30
N GLU A 160 -20.31 -0.64 7.04
CA GLU A 160 -18.90 -0.53 6.57
C GLU A 160 -18.66 0.75 5.78
N GLY A 161 -19.69 1.57 5.55
CA GLY A 161 -19.63 2.72 4.65
C GLY A 161 -18.51 3.69 4.99
N ALA A 162 -18.35 4.03 6.27
CA ALA A 162 -17.29 4.94 6.72
C ALA A 162 -15.87 4.37 6.51
N VAL A 163 -15.70 3.05 6.70
CA VAL A 163 -14.41 2.36 6.50
C VAL A 163 -14.05 2.35 5.01
N ARG A 164 -15.00 2.04 4.13
CA ARG A 164 -14.80 2.05 2.68
C ARG A 164 -14.45 3.44 2.16
N LEU A 165 -15.15 4.47 2.63
CA LEU A 165 -14.86 5.87 2.30
C LEU A 165 -13.48 6.32 2.77
N TRP A 166 -13.10 5.95 3.99
CA TRP A 166 -11.79 6.27 4.53
C TRP A 166 -10.67 5.62 3.69
N ASN A 167 -10.79 4.32 3.44
CA ASN A 167 -9.83 3.56 2.65
C ASN A 167 -9.70 4.12 1.23
N LEU A 168 -10.83 4.47 0.59
CA LEU A 168 -10.85 5.17 -0.70
C LEU A 168 -10.13 6.52 -0.65
N LYS A 169 -10.36 7.32 0.39
CA LYS A 169 -9.77 8.65 0.54
C LYS A 169 -8.25 8.56 0.72
N GLU A 170 -7.76 7.63 1.53
CA GLU A 170 -6.33 7.36 1.70
C GLU A 170 -5.68 6.85 0.41
N ALA A 171 -6.32 5.92 -0.30
CA ALA A 171 -5.85 5.43 -1.59
C ALA A 171 -5.81 6.55 -2.64
N ALA A 172 -6.85 7.38 -2.71
CA ALA A 172 -6.90 8.54 -3.60
C ALA A 172 -5.84 9.59 -3.25
N PHE A 173 -5.62 9.86 -1.96
CA PHE A 173 -4.54 10.72 -1.50
C PHE A 173 -3.18 10.19 -1.96
N LYS A 174 -2.89 8.90 -1.75
CA LYS A 174 -1.63 8.29 -2.18
C LYS A 174 -1.42 8.35 -3.69
N ALA A 175 -2.49 8.30 -4.48
CA ALA A 175 -2.43 8.45 -5.93
C ALA A 175 -2.24 9.90 -6.40
N LEU A 176 -2.91 10.88 -5.78
CA LEU A 176 -3.12 12.22 -6.35
C LEU A 176 -2.49 13.38 -5.56
N ALA A 177 -1.93 13.13 -4.37
CA ALA A 177 -1.53 14.22 -3.47
C ALA A 177 -0.31 15.02 -3.91
N GLU A 178 0.53 14.50 -4.80
CA GLU A 178 1.70 15.22 -5.36
C GLU A 178 2.60 15.87 -4.27
N GLY A 179 2.78 15.18 -3.15
CA GLY A 179 3.62 15.67 -2.03
C GLY A 179 2.92 16.60 -1.03
N ARG A 180 1.61 16.83 -1.17
CA ARG A 180 0.81 17.55 -0.16
C ARG A 180 0.66 16.76 1.12
N HIS A 181 0.41 17.47 2.22
CA HIS A 181 -0.02 16.85 3.48
C HIS A 181 -1.45 16.32 3.36
N PHE A 182 -1.71 15.17 3.96
CA PHE A 182 -3.06 14.63 4.01
C PHE A 182 -3.93 15.47 4.96
N ARG A 183 -5.03 15.99 4.42
CA ARG A 183 -6.03 16.76 5.16
C ARG A 183 -7.39 16.19 4.76
N PRO A 184 -7.93 15.20 5.47
CA PRO A 184 -9.06 14.41 4.99
C PRO A 184 -10.26 15.23 4.52
N LEU A 185 -10.60 16.32 5.21
CA LEU A 185 -11.73 17.18 4.85
C LEU A 185 -11.51 18.04 3.59
N GLN A 186 -10.31 18.07 3.05
CA GLN A 186 -9.99 18.68 1.75
C GLN A 186 -10.13 17.69 0.59
N TRP A 187 -10.55 16.46 0.87
CA TRP A 187 -10.81 15.43 -0.12
C TRP A 187 -12.27 15.03 -0.01
N ASP A 188 -12.92 14.89 -1.16
CA ASP A 188 -14.30 14.46 -1.29
C ASP A 188 -14.35 13.32 -2.31
N VAL A 189 -14.67 12.14 -1.80
CA VAL A 189 -14.83 10.91 -2.58
C VAL A 189 -16.29 10.46 -2.64
N SER A 190 -17.25 11.34 -2.28
CA SER A 190 -18.68 11.01 -2.35
C SER A 190 -19.16 10.69 -3.76
N GLY A 191 -18.54 11.29 -4.79
CA GLY A 191 -18.82 11.02 -6.21
C GLY A 191 -18.18 9.73 -6.76
N CYS A 192 -17.50 8.96 -5.91
CA CYS A 192 -16.89 7.68 -6.29
C CYS A 192 -17.73 6.47 -5.87
N LEU A 193 -18.68 6.67 -4.96
CA LEU A 193 -19.47 5.58 -4.42
C LEU A 193 -20.85 5.56 -5.06
N TRP A 194 -21.09 4.41 -5.69
CA TRP A 194 -22.34 3.66 -5.67
C TRP A 194 -23.60 4.43 -6.10
N GLN A 195 -24.00 4.20 -7.35
CA GLN A 195 -25.35 3.71 -7.58
C GLN A 195 -25.24 2.18 -7.55
N SER A 196 -25.74 1.52 -6.51
CA SER A 196 -26.14 0.13 -6.68
C SER A 196 -27.24 0.15 -7.71
N SER A 197 -26.87 -0.20 -8.92
CA SER A 197 -27.78 -0.99 -9.71
C SER A 197 -27.75 -2.35 -9.03
N ASP A 198 -28.58 -2.53 -8.01
CA ASP A 198 -28.92 -3.87 -7.53
C ASP A 198 -29.40 -4.59 -8.80
N PRO A 199 -28.73 -5.64 -9.31
CA PRO A 199 -29.11 -6.29 -10.56
C PRO A 199 -30.37 -7.16 -10.38
N GLY A 200 -31.27 -6.80 -9.46
CA GLY A 200 -32.58 -7.42 -9.27
C GLY A 200 -33.54 -7.25 -10.45
N GLY A 201 -33.09 -6.68 -11.58
CA GLY A 201 -33.80 -6.74 -12.84
C GLY A 201 -33.27 -7.88 -13.70
N GLU A 202 -34.05 -8.96 -13.82
CA GLU A 202 -33.88 -10.05 -14.79
C GLU A 202 -33.83 -9.50 -16.24
N HIS A 203 -32.69 -9.00 -16.70
CA HIS A 203 -32.49 -8.67 -18.11
C HIS A 203 -31.24 -9.37 -18.63
N GLY A 204 -31.48 -10.48 -19.31
CA GLY A 204 -30.50 -11.18 -20.12
C GLY A 204 -29.89 -10.23 -21.14
N SER A 205 -28.64 -9.86 -20.92
CA SER A 205 -27.81 -9.23 -21.94
C SER A 205 -26.39 -9.77 -21.80
N GLN A 206 -25.90 -10.36 -22.89
CA GLN A 206 -24.59 -10.97 -23.02
C GLN A 206 -23.51 -9.90 -22.95
N SER A 207 -22.85 -9.75 -21.81
CA SER A 207 -21.60 -8.98 -21.69
C SER A 207 -20.44 -9.82 -22.23
N ARG A 208 -19.71 -9.23 -23.19
CA ARG A 208 -18.45 -9.76 -23.75
C ARG A 208 -17.47 -10.03 -22.61
N GLY A 209 -17.01 -11.28 -22.51
CA GLY A 209 -16.11 -11.74 -21.47
C GLY A 209 -14.77 -11.03 -21.50
N THR A 210 -14.44 -10.34 -20.40
CA THR A 210 -13.06 -10.21 -19.96
C THR A 210 -12.61 -11.60 -19.50
N GLN A 211 -11.65 -12.17 -20.23
CA GLN A 211 -11.05 -13.45 -19.91
C GLN A 211 -10.38 -13.33 -18.54
N VAL A 212 -10.94 -14.03 -17.56
CA VAL A 212 -10.29 -14.24 -16.26
C VAL A 212 -9.16 -15.23 -16.54
N ASP A 213 -7.92 -14.74 -16.64
CA ASP A 213 -6.77 -15.63 -16.53
C ASP A 213 -6.86 -16.29 -15.15
N GLU A 214 -7.13 -17.60 -15.15
CA GLU A 214 -6.94 -18.43 -13.98
C GLU A 214 -5.52 -18.16 -13.45
N CYS A 215 -5.44 -17.77 -12.17
CA CYS A 215 -4.18 -17.64 -11.46
C CYS A 215 -3.49 -19.00 -11.43
N ASN A 216 -2.69 -19.30 -12.46
CA ASN A 216 -1.77 -20.41 -12.42
C ASN A 216 -0.79 -20.12 -11.28
N GLY A 217 -0.84 -20.95 -10.25
CA GLY A 217 0.12 -20.96 -9.14
C GLY A 217 1.49 -21.40 -9.64
N ASN A 218 2.15 -20.56 -10.46
CA ASN A 218 3.55 -20.76 -10.78
C ASN A 218 4.36 -20.42 -9.53
N ARG A 219 4.85 -21.46 -8.85
CA ARG A 219 6.04 -21.37 -8.01
C ARG A 219 7.22 -21.00 -8.92
N TYR A 220 7.45 -19.71 -9.11
CA TYR A 220 8.70 -19.24 -9.69
C TYR A 220 9.78 -19.40 -8.62
N GLY A 221 10.55 -20.49 -8.73
CA GLY A 221 11.80 -20.60 -8.02
C GLY A 221 12.70 -19.45 -8.45
N VAL A 222 13.03 -18.55 -7.53
CA VAL A 222 14.14 -17.61 -7.70
C VAL A 222 15.36 -18.47 -8.03
N ALA A 223 15.91 -18.32 -9.24
CA ALA A 223 17.09 -19.06 -9.66
C ALA A 223 18.18 -18.86 -8.60
N GLY A 224 18.66 -19.98 -8.03
CA GLY A 224 19.54 -20.00 -6.87
C GLY A 224 20.70 -19.02 -6.99
N VAL A 225 20.75 -18.08 -6.05
CA VAL A 225 21.96 -17.31 -5.75
C VAL A 225 22.99 -18.34 -5.30
N ARG A 226 23.99 -18.61 -6.15
CA ARG A 226 25.11 -19.48 -5.79
C ARG A 226 25.94 -18.80 -4.71
N ASP A 227 26.22 -19.56 -3.66
CA ASP A 227 27.13 -19.24 -2.58
C ASP A 227 28.50 -18.81 -3.13
N CYS A 228 28.92 -17.61 -2.74
CA CYS A 228 30.30 -17.17 -2.80
C CYS A 228 30.81 -17.08 -1.36
N THR A 229 31.26 -18.20 -0.80
CA THR A 229 31.99 -18.24 0.48
C THR A 229 33.49 -18.20 0.26
N ALA A 230 34.16 -17.22 0.89
CA ALA A 230 35.56 -17.13 1.36
C ALA A 230 35.92 -15.62 1.37
N VAL A 231 36.43 -14.99 2.43
CA VAL A 231 37.53 -15.34 3.32
C VAL A 231 37.34 -14.67 4.70
N ASP A 232 38.02 -15.30 5.66
CA ASP A 232 38.14 -15.16 7.10
C ASP A 232 38.70 -13.84 7.68
N ASP A 233 38.40 -13.70 8.98
CA ASP A 233 39.12 -13.09 10.11
C ASP A 233 39.58 -11.61 10.11
N SER A 234 39.02 -10.81 11.04
CA SER A 234 39.76 -10.45 12.27
C SER A 234 39.03 -9.46 13.21
N ARG A 235 38.95 -9.89 14.47
CA ARG A 235 39.18 -9.16 15.74
C ARG A 235 38.21 -8.07 16.25
N PHE A 236 37.68 -8.41 17.43
CA PHE A 236 37.22 -7.56 18.53
C PHE A 236 38.08 -6.31 18.79
N HIS A 237 37.41 -5.19 19.10
CA HIS A 237 37.71 -4.40 20.30
C HIS A 237 36.44 -3.71 20.81
N ALA A 238 36.17 -3.92 22.10
CA ALA A 238 35.20 -3.20 22.90
C ALA A 238 35.69 -1.78 23.18
N ASP A 239 34.79 -0.82 23.32
CA ASP A 239 35.00 0.28 24.25
C ASP A 239 33.68 0.82 24.82
N SER A 240 33.70 0.93 26.14
CA SER A 240 32.64 1.38 27.03
C SER A 240 32.88 2.82 27.42
N VAL A 241 31.90 3.71 27.23
CA VAL A 241 31.74 4.98 27.97
C VAL A 241 30.25 5.32 27.83
N GLY A 242 29.41 5.62 28.81
CA GLY A 242 29.52 6.04 30.21
C GLY A 242 28.24 6.86 30.45
N GLU A 243 27.40 6.45 31.42
CA GLU A 243 26.20 7.22 31.80
C GLU A 243 26.59 8.57 32.44
N PRO A 244 25.64 9.53 32.61
CA PRO A 244 24.87 9.47 33.86
C PRO A 244 23.37 9.69 33.71
N ARG A 245 22.68 9.04 34.66
CA ARG A 245 21.26 9.08 35.01
C ARG A 245 20.76 10.48 35.40
N VAL A 246 19.50 10.75 35.08
CA VAL A 246 18.63 11.59 35.91
C VAL A 246 17.32 10.83 36.13
N SER A 247 17.09 10.47 37.39
CA SER A 247 15.89 9.84 37.93
C SER A 247 14.84 10.90 38.28
N VAL A 248 13.60 10.71 37.84
CA VAL A 248 12.42 11.38 38.42
C VAL A 248 11.37 10.32 38.72
N THR A 249 11.15 10.10 40.02
CA THR A 249 10.11 9.28 40.62
C THR A 249 8.80 10.05 40.74
N ALA A 250 7.68 9.41 40.45
CA ALA A 250 6.34 9.76 40.93
C ALA A 250 5.50 8.46 41.10
N PRO A 251 4.52 8.44 42.01
CA PRO A 251 4.14 7.23 42.75
C PRO A 251 3.08 6.38 42.04
N VAL A 252 3.21 5.06 42.22
CA VAL A 252 2.23 4.03 41.89
C VAL A 252 1.28 3.86 43.07
N GLY A 253 -0.02 4.02 42.84
CA GLY A 253 -1.07 3.61 43.77
C GLY A 253 -1.37 2.13 43.62
N GLU A 254 -1.17 1.38 44.69
CA GLU A 254 -1.60 0.00 44.86
C GLU A 254 -3.12 -0.08 45.06
N SER A 255 -3.81 -0.97 44.35
CA SER A 255 -5.06 -1.56 44.84
C SER A 255 -5.08 -3.05 44.51
N ALA A 256 -5.02 -3.85 45.56
CA ALA A 256 -5.15 -5.30 45.55
C ALA A 256 -6.55 -5.74 45.08
N ASN A 257 -6.61 -6.86 44.38
CA ASN A 257 -7.68 -7.85 44.58
C ASN A 257 -7.17 -9.25 44.18
N GLU A 258 -7.46 -10.18 45.08
CA GLU A 258 -7.07 -11.59 45.13
C GLU A 258 -7.82 -12.48 44.11
N PRO A 259 -7.37 -13.75 43.93
CA PRO A 259 -7.67 -14.56 42.76
C PRO A 259 -8.87 -15.49 42.97
N HIS A 260 -9.60 -15.77 41.89
CA HIS A 260 -10.50 -16.91 41.82
C HIS A 260 -9.94 -17.97 40.89
N ASP A 261 -9.54 -19.09 41.51
CA ASP A 261 -9.31 -20.39 40.90
C ASP A 261 -10.58 -20.92 40.24
N SER A 262 -10.47 -21.40 39.00
CA SER A 262 -11.46 -22.26 38.35
C SER A 262 -10.79 -23.07 37.24
N GLN A 263 -10.32 -24.26 37.62
CA GLN A 263 -9.90 -25.29 36.69
C GLN A 263 -11.10 -25.76 35.84
N SER A 264 -10.97 -25.73 34.52
CA SER A 264 -11.80 -26.57 33.64
C SER A 264 -10.93 -27.28 32.61
N ARG A 265 -10.88 -28.61 32.73
CA ARG A 265 -10.38 -29.55 31.74
C ARG A 265 -11.38 -29.58 30.57
N GLY A 266 -10.93 -29.20 29.38
CA GLY A 266 -11.69 -29.31 28.14
C GLY A 266 -10.85 -30.01 27.06
N THR A 267 -11.41 -31.08 26.51
CA THR A 267 -10.89 -32.02 25.52
C THR A 267 -10.37 -31.38 24.22
N ARG A 268 -9.20 -31.84 23.75
CA ARG A 268 -8.67 -31.59 22.40
C ARG A 268 -9.54 -32.32 21.36
N SER A 269 -10.30 -31.56 20.58
CA SER A 269 -10.85 -31.98 19.30
C SER A 269 -9.92 -31.49 18.19
N GLY A 270 -9.33 -32.43 17.45
CA GLY A 270 -8.50 -32.11 16.28
C GLY A 270 -9.34 -31.54 15.16
N THR A 271 -9.08 -30.27 14.82
CA THR A 271 -9.56 -29.66 13.59
C THR A 271 -8.51 -29.87 12.51
N SER A 272 -8.89 -30.56 11.45
CA SER A 272 -8.11 -30.65 10.21
C SER A 272 -8.01 -29.25 9.61
N GLU A 273 -6.79 -28.69 9.57
CA GLU A 273 -6.47 -27.51 8.76
C GLU A 273 -6.69 -27.86 7.29
N SER A 274 -7.79 -27.37 6.73
CA SER A 274 -7.97 -27.33 5.28
C SER A 274 -7.19 -26.12 4.75
N ASP A 275 -6.01 -26.39 4.20
CA ASP A 275 -5.24 -25.45 3.37
C ASP A 275 -6.05 -25.12 2.11
N GLY A 276 -6.89 -24.09 2.20
CA GLY A 276 -7.77 -23.68 1.11
C GLY A 276 -8.35 -22.31 1.39
N VAL A 277 -7.50 -21.27 1.40
CA VAL A 277 -7.95 -19.88 1.35
C VAL A 277 -8.56 -19.62 -0.03
N VAL A 278 -9.81 -20.06 -0.21
CA VAL A 278 -10.68 -19.60 -1.28
C VAL A 278 -11.59 -18.57 -0.63
N THR A 279 -11.11 -17.33 -0.53
CA THR A 279 -11.98 -16.21 -0.20
C THR A 279 -12.94 -16.01 -1.36
N SER A 280 -14.24 -16.06 -1.07
CA SER A 280 -15.26 -15.55 -1.97
C SER A 280 -15.03 -14.04 -2.10
N ASP A 281 -14.17 -13.66 -3.04
CA ASP A 281 -13.78 -12.27 -3.24
C ASP A 281 -15.00 -11.49 -3.72
N CYS A 282 -15.68 -10.77 -2.82
CA CYS A 282 -16.52 -9.66 -3.22
C CYS A 282 -15.60 -8.63 -3.88
N ARG A 283 -15.52 -8.68 -5.21
CA ARG A 283 -14.73 -7.78 -6.04
C ARG A 283 -15.63 -6.64 -6.47
N HIS A 284 -15.17 -5.43 -6.23
CA HIS A 284 -15.81 -4.24 -6.74
C HIS A 284 -14.83 -3.48 -7.61
N THR A 285 -15.23 -3.23 -8.85
CA THR A 285 -14.54 -2.31 -9.76
C THR A 285 -15.55 -1.25 -10.15
N SER A 286 -15.17 0.01 -10.01
CA SER A 286 -15.99 1.14 -10.41
C SER A 286 -15.13 2.26 -10.98
N THR A 287 -15.78 3.20 -11.64
CA THR A 287 -15.17 4.47 -12.03
C THR A 287 -15.85 5.59 -11.25
N GLY A 288 -15.12 6.65 -10.97
CA GLY A 288 -15.61 7.73 -10.13
C GLY A 288 -14.84 9.01 -10.30
N HIS A 289 -15.19 10.00 -9.48
CA HIS A 289 -14.51 11.28 -9.42
C HIS A 289 -14.06 11.59 -8.00
N VAL A 290 -12.78 11.85 -7.84
CA VAL A 290 -12.22 12.39 -6.59
C VAL A 290 -12.14 13.90 -6.72
N ARG A 291 -12.68 14.60 -5.73
CA ARG A 291 -12.55 16.05 -5.62
C ARG A 291 -11.56 16.40 -4.52
N MET A 292 -10.75 17.40 -4.78
CA MET A 292 -9.72 17.84 -3.85
C MET A 292 -9.66 19.36 -3.81
N LEU A 293 -9.69 19.94 -2.62
CA LEU A 293 -9.61 21.37 -2.42
C LEU A 293 -8.16 21.83 -2.58
N THR A 294 -7.95 22.78 -3.49
CA THR A 294 -6.66 23.43 -3.76
C THR A 294 -6.75 24.92 -3.44
N ALA A 295 -5.63 25.65 -3.56
CA ALA A 295 -5.62 27.10 -3.42
C ALA A 295 -6.53 27.83 -4.44
N ARG A 296 -6.85 27.18 -5.58
CA ARG A 296 -7.74 27.72 -6.62
C ARG A 296 -9.19 27.21 -6.50
N GLY A 297 -9.50 26.43 -5.48
CA GLY A 297 -10.80 25.79 -5.31
C GLY A 297 -10.75 24.29 -5.57
N TRP A 298 -11.93 23.69 -5.81
CA TRP A 298 -12.07 22.25 -5.99
C TRP A 298 -11.56 21.80 -7.36
N MET A 299 -10.61 20.85 -7.35
CA MET A 299 -10.16 20.12 -8.53
C MET A 299 -10.80 18.74 -8.55
N THR A 300 -11.37 18.35 -9.69
CA THR A 300 -11.97 17.03 -9.90
C THR A 300 -11.05 16.17 -10.76
N ARG A 301 -10.81 14.91 -10.36
CA ARG A 301 -10.02 13.95 -11.13
C ARG A 301 -10.81 12.64 -11.32
N PRO A 302 -10.95 12.15 -12.57
CA PRO A 302 -11.54 10.84 -12.83
C PRO A 302 -10.58 9.73 -12.36
N VAL A 303 -11.14 8.70 -11.74
CA VAL A 303 -10.39 7.57 -11.20
C VAL A 303 -11.06 6.24 -11.51
N ASP A 304 -10.24 5.20 -11.62
CA ASP A 304 -10.67 3.81 -11.53
C ASP A 304 -10.43 3.32 -10.10
N ILE A 305 -11.40 2.58 -9.55
CA ILE A 305 -11.42 2.15 -8.15
C ILE A 305 -11.62 0.65 -8.12
N HIS A 306 -10.76 -0.03 -7.37
CA HIS A 306 -10.83 -1.47 -7.17
C HIS A 306 -10.78 -1.78 -5.68
N MET A 307 -11.81 -2.45 -5.18
CA MET A 307 -11.91 -2.87 -3.80
C MET A 307 -12.15 -4.36 -3.69
N TRP A 308 -11.50 -5.00 -2.72
CA TRP A 308 -11.74 -6.39 -2.36
C TRP A 308 -11.29 -6.65 -0.92
N ASN A 309 -11.80 -7.72 -0.34
CA ASN A 309 -11.37 -8.19 0.98
C ASN A 309 -10.18 -9.15 0.83
N ALA A 310 -9.25 -9.09 1.77
CA ALA A 310 -8.16 -10.04 1.95
C ALA A 310 -8.13 -10.43 3.44
N GLY A 311 -8.82 -11.52 3.79
CA GLY A 311 -9.07 -11.86 5.19
C GLY A 311 -9.97 -10.82 5.87
N ASP A 312 -9.50 -10.26 6.98
CA ASP A 312 -10.16 -9.21 7.76
C ASP A 312 -9.81 -7.77 7.32
N ALA A 313 -9.01 -7.65 6.26
CA ALA A 313 -8.62 -6.36 5.69
C ALA A 313 -9.39 -6.05 4.39
N LEU A 314 -9.79 -4.79 4.26
CA LEU A 314 -10.24 -4.19 3.01
C LEU A 314 -9.05 -3.58 2.28
N ILE A 315 -8.87 -3.93 1.01
CA ILE A 315 -7.88 -3.31 0.13
C ILE A 315 -8.62 -2.40 -0.86
N CYS A 316 -8.21 -1.14 -0.95
CA CYS A 316 -8.64 -0.22 -2.01
C CYS A 316 -7.45 0.19 -2.87
N VAL A 317 -7.59 0.06 -4.18
CA VAL A 317 -6.67 0.61 -5.16
C VAL A 317 -7.38 1.69 -5.95
N VAL A 318 -6.78 2.87 -5.97
CA VAL A 318 -7.20 4.00 -6.81
C VAL A 318 -6.15 4.21 -7.88
N ARG A 319 -6.62 4.38 -9.10
CA ARG A 319 -5.79 4.76 -10.24
C ARG A 319 -6.37 5.98 -10.91
N ALA A 320 -5.53 6.99 -11.13
CA ALA A 320 -5.93 8.14 -11.92
C ALA A 320 -6.16 7.72 -13.38
N ARG A 321 -7.23 8.21 -14.00
CA ARG A 321 -7.39 8.10 -15.45
C ARG A 321 -6.55 9.18 -16.12
N THR A 322 -5.90 8.86 -17.23
CA THR A 322 -5.34 9.91 -18.08
C THR A 322 -6.47 10.80 -18.49
N ASN A 323 -6.36 12.09 -18.19
CA ASN A 323 -7.36 13.02 -18.66
C ASN A 323 -7.20 13.14 -20.19
N THR A 324 -7.99 12.38 -20.94
CA THR A 324 -8.39 12.78 -22.30
C THR A 324 -9.33 13.97 -22.15
N TRP A 325 -8.82 15.11 -21.66
CA TRP A 325 -9.57 16.38 -21.61
C TRP A 325 -10.03 16.81 -23.01
N SER A 326 -9.49 16.20 -24.08
CA SER A 326 -9.94 16.38 -25.45
C SER A 326 -11.37 15.90 -25.74
N GLU A 327 -12.04 15.22 -24.81
CA GLU A 327 -13.38 14.65 -25.04
C GLU A 327 -14.50 15.31 -24.21
N LEU A 328 -14.20 16.20 -23.25
CA LEU A 328 -15.24 16.96 -22.56
C LEU A 328 -15.61 18.22 -23.37
N PRO A 329 -16.93 18.51 -23.56
CA PRO A 329 -17.39 19.74 -24.19
C PRO A 329 -16.74 20.96 -23.55
N ALA A 330 -16.41 21.97 -24.35
CA ALA A 330 -15.70 23.18 -23.88
C ALA A 330 -16.39 23.88 -22.71
N ASP A 331 -17.72 23.77 -22.61
CA ASP A 331 -18.53 24.37 -21.56
C ASP A 331 -18.41 23.66 -20.20
N ASP A 332 -17.94 22.40 -20.18
CA ASP A 332 -17.73 21.61 -18.96
C ASP A 332 -16.25 21.49 -18.58
N GLN A 333 -15.34 22.16 -19.31
CA GLN A 333 -13.93 22.18 -18.92
C GLN A 333 -13.73 23.10 -17.71
N PRO A 334 -13.28 22.58 -16.54
CA PRO A 334 -12.97 23.44 -15.40
C PRO A 334 -11.82 24.38 -15.79
N ALA A 335 -11.94 25.66 -15.46
CA ALA A 335 -11.01 26.73 -15.84
C ALA A 335 -9.54 26.57 -15.36
N ASP A 336 -9.20 25.47 -14.70
CA ASP A 336 -7.89 25.19 -14.10
C ASP A 336 -7.26 23.91 -14.68
N THR A 337 -6.82 23.98 -15.93
CA THR A 337 -6.04 22.91 -16.56
C THR A 337 -4.59 22.97 -16.08
N PHE A 338 -4.21 22.06 -15.17
CA PHE A 338 -2.81 21.85 -14.79
C PHE A 338 -2.23 20.66 -15.56
N THR A 339 -1.20 20.90 -16.37
CA THR A 339 -0.32 19.86 -16.90
C THR A 339 0.49 19.28 -15.75
N ILE A 340 0.38 17.97 -15.52
CA ILE A 340 1.16 17.25 -14.52
C ILE A 340 2.60 17.18 -15.03
N GLN A 341 3.48 18.02 -14.48
CA GLN A 341 4.92 17.81 -14.59
C GLN A 341 5.38 17.17 -13.29
N ILE A 342 5.67 15.86 -13.31
CA ILE A 342 6.39 15.22 -12.22
C ILE A 342 7.76 15.90 -12.15
N PRO A 343 8.12 16.59 -11.05
CA PRO A 343 9.38 17.30 -10.98
C PRO A 343 10.52 16.31 -11.10
N ARG A 344 11.26 16.36 -12.22
CA ARG A 344 12.53 15.65 -12.36
C ARG A 344 13.47 16.21 -11.29
N PRO A 345 14.11 15.37 -10.45
CA PRO A 345 15.17 15.86 -9.59
C PRO A 345 16.23 16.49 -10.50
N ARG A 346 16.57 17.75 -10.23
CA ARG A 346 17.77 18.35 -10.81
C ARG A 346 18.93 17.47 -10.34
N LEU A 347 19.65 16.86 -11.27
CA LEU A 347 20.93 16.22 -10.93
C LEU A 347 21.73 17.29 -10.17
N PRO A 348 22.31 16.98 -9.00
CA PRO A 348 23.27 17.89 -8.41
C PRO A 348 24.33 18.12 -9.49
N GLU A 349 24.50 19.37 -9.92
CA GLU A 349 25.62 19.74 -10.75
C GLU A 349 26.86 19.31 -9.97
N LEU A 350 27.52 18.25 -10.44
CA LEU A 350 28.85 17.87 -9.98
C LEU A 350 29.78 18.98 -10.47
N SER A 351 29.76 20.13 -9.77
CA SER A 351 30.78 21.14 -9.88
C SER A 351 32.08 20.49 -9.41
N GLY A 352 33.02 20.38 -10.34
CA GLY A 352 34.24 19.59 -10.20
C GLY A 352 35.05 19.89 -8.94
N CYS A 353 35.64 18.83 -8.41
CA CYS A 353 36.89 18.90 -7.67
C CYS A 353 37.98 18.27 -8.54
#